data_AF-A0A851PQN0-F1
#
_entry.id   AF-A0A851PQN0-F1
#
_cell.length_a   1.000
_cell.length_b   1.000
_cell.length_c   1.000
_cell.angle_alpha   90.00
_cell.angle_beta   90.00
_cell.angle_gamma   90.00
#
_symmetry.space_group_name_H-M   'P 1'
#
loop_
_entity.id
_entity.type
_entity.pdbx_description
1 polymer ?
#
loop_
_entity_poly.entity_id
_entity_poly.type
_entity_poly.pdbx_seq_one_letter_code
_entity_poly.pdbx_strand_id
1 'polypeptide(L)'
;RTVVEDIPYEVRRAQEINHIFGPKGSDDAYDLIFDLHNTTSNMGGTLILENSRDDFTIQMFHYIKNALAPERCPVLLIEHPSLKYATTRSVAKHPVGKYEK
;
A
#
# COMPACT_ATOMS: atom_id res chain seq x y z
N ARG A 1 -16.73 37.38 -2.89
CA ARG A 1 -16.64 36.08 -2.18
C ARG A 1 -15.48 35.34 -2.83
N THR A 2 -14.36 35.23 -2.13
CA THR A 2 -13.11 34.69 -2.66
C THR A 2 -13.30 33.21 -2.97
N VAL A 3 -13.10 32.85 -4.24
CA VAL A 3 -13.09 31.48 -4.75
C VAL A 3 -11.79 30.85 -4.26
N VAL A 4 -11.80 30.34 -3.03
CA VAL A 4 -10.79 29.38 -2.56
C VAL A 4 -11.55 28.06 -2.48
N GLU A 5 -11.12 27.15 -3.33
CA GLU A 5 -11.92 26.11 -3.98
C GLU A 5 -12.40 24.96 -3.08
N ASP A 6 -13.52 24.36 -3.51
CA ASP A 6 -14.13 23.10 -3.06
C ASP A 6 -13.25 21.87 -3.38
N ILE A 7 -12.01 21.82 -2.88
CA ILE A 7 -11.17 20.61 -2.99
C ILE A 7 -11.56 19.61 -1.89
N PRO A 8 -11.90 18.35 -2.22
CA PRO A 8 -12.23 17.34 -1.21
C PRO A 8 -11.13 17.19 -0.16
N TYR A 9 -11.53 16.92 1.07
CA TYR A 9 -10.58 16.77 2.18
C TYR A 9 -9.51 15.71 1.88
N GLU A 10 -9.90 14.55 1.37
CA GLU A 10 -9.02 13.44 1.04
C GLU A 10 -8.04 13.79 -0.08
N VAL A 11 -8.42 14.67 -1.01
CA VAL A 11 -7.52 15.17 -2.06
C VAL A 11 -6.43 16.03 -1.44
N ARG A 12 -6.79 16.96 -0.54
CA ARG A 12 -5.81 17.79 0.19
C ARG A 12 -4.88 16.92 1.03
N ARG A 13 -5.44 15.94 1.75
CA ARG A 13 -4.64 15.03 2.58
C ARG A 13 -3.72 14.14 1.74
N ALA A 14 -4.16 13.68 0.57
CA ALA A 14 -3.33 12.91 -0.35
C ALA A 14 -2.16 13.74 -0.90
N GLN A 15 -2.37 15.04 -1.16
CA GLN A 15 -1.30 15.96 -1.54
C GLN A 15 -0.26 16.12 -0.43
N GLU A 16 -0.71 16.30 0.83
CA GLU A 16 0.18 16.35 2.00
C GLU A 16 0.97 15.06 2.18
N ILE A 17 0.32 13.90 2.09
CA ILE A 17 0.99 12.59 2.18
C ILE A 17 2.03 12.44 1.08
N ASN A 18 1.70 12.79 -0.16
CA ASN A 18 2.63 12.72 -1.28
C ASN A 18 3.80 13.71 -1.13
N HIS A 19 3.60 14.85 -0.45
CA HIS A 19 4.66 15.80 -0.17
C HIS A 19 5.61 15.30 0.94
N ILE A 20 5.08 14.64 1.98
CA ILE A 20 5.88 14.16 3.12
C ILE A 20 6.60 12.84 2.80
N PHE A 21 5.91 11.90 2.15
CA PHE A 21 6.41 10.54 1.94
C PHE A 21 6.80 10.23 0.50
N GLY A 22 6.46 11.12 -0.44
CA GLY A 22 6.81 11.01 -1.85
C GLY A 22 7.93 11.98 -2.22
N PRO A 23 7.89 12.61 -3.41
CA PRO A 23 6.84 12.51 -4.41
C PRO A 23 6.73 11.12 -5.05
N LYS A 24 5.50 10.62 -5.26
CA LYS A 24 5.23 9.33 -5.92
C LYS A 24 5.97 9.20 -7.25
N GLY A 25 6.73 8.11 -7.40
CA GLY A 25 7.50 7.80 -8.60
C GLY A 25 8.81 8.57 -8.74
N SER A 26 9.23 9.32 -7.72
CA SER A 26 10.55 9.95 -7.66
C SER A 26 11.55 9.11 -6.87
N ASP A 27 12.84 9.39 -7.06
CA ASP A 27 13.92 8.77 -6.29
C ASP A 27 13.90 9.19 -4.80
N ASP A 28 13.31 10.36 -4.50
CA ASP A 28 13.17 10.91 -3.15
C ASP A 28 12.00 10.29 -2.36
N ALA A 29 11.15 9.49 -3.02
CA ALA A 29 10.07 8.79 -2.34
C ALA A 29 10.60 7.85 -1.26
N TYR A 30 9.80 7.68 -0.19
CA TYR A 30 10.10 6.69 0.84
C TYR A 30 10.26 5.30 0.23
N ASP A 31 11.22 4.54 0.75
CA ASP A 31 11.55 3.23 0.19
C ASP A 31 10.44 2.21 0.42
N LEU A 32 9.80 2.22 1.60
CA LEU A 32 8.78 1.24 2.00
C LEU A 32 7.66 1.92 2.81
N ILE A 33 6.41 1.63 2.47
CA ILE A 33 5.23 1.98 3.29
C ILE A 33 4.44 0.72 3.59
N PHE A 34 4.17 0.49 4.88
CA PHE A 34 3.13 -0.42 5.35
C PHE A 34 1.85 0.36 5.62
N ASP A 35 0.79 0.00 4.90
CA ASP A 35 -0.53 0.59 5.03
C ASP A 35 -1.48 -0.45 5.64
N LEU A 36 -1.89 -0.18 6.88
CA LEU A 36 -2.63 -1.10 7.73
C LEU A 36 -4.14 -0.88 7.57
N HIS A 37 -4.87 -1.97 7.38
CA HIS A 37 -6.29 -1.96 7.15
C HIS A 37 -6.94 -3.15 7.87
N ASN A 38 -8.23 -3.02 8.15
CA ASN A 38 -9.05 -4.13 8.63
C ASN A 38 -10.13 -4.48 7.61
N THR A 39 -10.60 -5.72 7.61
CA THR A 39 -11.72 -6.18 6.79
C THR A 39 -12.71 -6.97 7.62
N THR A 40 -14.00 -6.79 7.34
CA THR A 40 -15.07 -7.60 7.95
C THR A 40 -15.14 -9.01 7.37
N SER A 41 -14.45 -9.27 6.25
CA SER A 41 -14.34 -10.59 5.65
C SER A 41 -13.42 -11.48 6.48
N ASN A 42 -13.68 -12.80 6.49
CA ASN A 42 -12.86 -13.76 7.22
C ASN A 42 -11.55 -14.12 6.48
N MET A 43 -10.73 -13.11 6.16
CA MET A 43 -9.48 -13.28 5.39
C MET A 43 -8.28 -13.70 6.26
N GLY A 44 -8.34 -13.47 7.58
CA GLY A 44 -7.18 -13.58 8.46
C GLY A 44 -6.10 -12.54 8.15
N GLY A 45 -4.91 -12.70 8.71
CA GLY A 45 -3.77 -11.80 8.44
C GLY A 45 -3.30 -11.91 6.99
N THR A 46 -3.68 -10.96 6.14
CA THR A 46 -3.43 -11.00 4.70
C THR A 46 -2.47 -9.90 4.27
N LEU A 47 -1.43 -10.26 3.51
CA LEU A 47 -0.51 -9.30 2.89
C LEU A 47 -0.95 -8.99 1.46
N ILE A 48 -0.88 -7.73 1.05
CA ILE A 48 -1.29 -7.26 -0.28
C ILE A 48 -0.06 -6.88 -1.09
N LEU A 49 0.14 -7.59 -2.22
CA LEU A 49 1.18 -7.31 -3.19
C LEU A 49 0.59 -6.58 -4.39
N GLU A 50 1.19 -5.47 -4.81
CA GLU A 50 0.69 -4.69 -5.96
C GLU A 50 1.43 -4.97 -7.28
N ASN A 51 2.66 -5.50 -7.20
CA ASN A 51 3.51 -5.76 -8.36
C ASN A 51 4.14 -7.15 -8.25
N SER A 52 3.86 -8.04 -9.21
CA SER A 52 4.41 -9.40 -9.19
C SER A 52 5.91 -9.47 -9.53
N ARG A 53 6.51 -8.33 -9.90
CA ARG A 53 7.94 -8.18 -10.22
C ARG A 53 8.74 -7.48 -9.12
N ASP A 54 8.13 -7.21 -7.97
CA ASP A 54 8.84 -6.66 -6.82
C ASP A 54 9.47 -7.77 -5.98
N ASP A 55 10.65 -8.22 -6.39
CA ASP A 55 11.39 -9.31 -5.75
C ASP A 55 11.69 -9.03 -4.27
N PHE A 56 11.95 -7.76 -3.91
CA PHE A 56 12.21 -7.36 -2.53
C PHE A 56 10.98 -7.63 -1.65
N THR A 57 9.81 -7.16 -2.08
CA THR A 57 8.56 -7.35 -1.34
C THR A 57 8.16 -8.84 -1.29
N ILE A 58 8.40 -9.59 -2.37
CA ILE A 58 8.15 -11.05 -2.41
C ILE A 58 9.00 -11.78 -1.38
N GLN A 59 10.29 -11.48 -1.27
CA GLN A 59 11.17 -12.11 -0.28
C GLN A 59 10.79 -11.73 1.15
N MET A 60 10.43 -10.47 1.38
CA MET A 60 9.90 -10.02 2.67
C MET A 60 8.62 -10.77 3.05
N PHE A 61 7.69 -10.98 2.12
CA PHE A 61 6.46 -11.72 2.38
C PHE A 61 6.76 -13.20 2.67
N HIS A 62 7.72 -13.80 1.94
CA HIS A 62 8.18 -15.15 2.24
C HIS A 62 8.73 -15.26 3.67
N TYR A 63 9.57 -14.30 4.10
CA TYR A 63 10.08 -14.23 5.46
C TYR A 63 8.97 -14.13 6.51
N ILE A 64 8.02 -13.19 6.32
CA ILE A 64 6.89 -12.99 7.25
C ILE A 64 6.06 -14.28 7.38
N LYS A 65 5.75 -14.94 6.26
CA LYS A 65 4.99 -16.20 6.27
C LYS A 65 5.69 -17.30 7.05
N ASN A 66 7.01 -17.41 6.91
CA ASN A 66 7.80 -18.40 7.66
C ASN A 66 7.85 -18.07 9.15
N ALA A 67 7.99 -16.79 9.49
CA ALA A 67 8.03 -16.33 10.88
C ALA A 67 6.68 -16.53 11.62
N LEU A 68 5.57 -16.49 10.89
CA LEU A 68 4.23 -16.69 11.44
C LEU A 68 3.78 -18.16 11.44
N ALA A 69 4.55 -19.08 10.87
CA ALA A 69 4.18 -20.49 10.82
C ALA A 69 3.97 -21.06 12.25
N PRO A 70 2.93 -21.88 12.48
CA PRO A 70 2.03 -22.50 11.50
C PRO A 70 0.79 -21.68 11.11
N GLU A 71 0.66 -20.43 11.57
CA GLU A 71 -0.48 -19.57 11.25
C GLU A 71 -0.51 -19.22 9.75
N ARG A 72 -1.71 -19.21 9.17
CA ARG A 72 -1.87 -18.88 7.75
C ARG A 72 -1.81 -17.37 7.55
N CYS A 73 -0.82 -16.93 6.78
CA CYS A 73 -0.74 -15.57 6.25
C CYS A 73 -0.81 -15.59 4.71
N PRO A 74 -2.01 -15.48 4.10
CA PRO A 74 -2.16 -15.44 2.64
C PRO A 74 -1.58 -14.15 2.05
N VAL A 75 -1.19 -14.23 0.77
CA VAL A 75 -0.77 -13.09 -0.04
C VAL A 75 -1.80 -12.90 -1.14
N LEU A 76 -2.38 -11.70 -1.22
CA LEU A 76 -3.28 -11.31 -2.30
C LEU A 76 -2.53 -10.40 -3.27
N LEU A 77 -2.33 -10.87 -4.50
CA LEU A 77 -1.78 -10.07 -5.60
C LEU A 77 -2.90 -9.27 -6.26
N ILE A 78 -2.80 -7.95 -6.23
CA ILE A 78 -3.69 -7.04 -6.94
C ILE A 78 -2.89 -6.44 -8.09
N GLU A 79 -2.83 -7.17 -9.19
CA GLU A 79 -2.13 -6.76 -10.41
C GLU A 79 -3.05 -6.85 -11.62
N HIS A 80 -3.42 -5.70 -12.17
CA HIS A 80 -4.23 -5.65 -13.39
C HIS A 80 -3.78 -4.49 -14.29
N PRO A 81 -3.54 -4.71 -15.59
CA PRO A 81 -3.00 -3.69 -16.50
C PRO A 81 -3.84 -2.41 -16.60
N SER A 82 -5.15 -2.48 -16.33
CA SER A 82 -6.04 -1.31 -16.35
C SER A 82 -6.23 -0.62 -15.01
N LEU A 83 -5.75 -1.21 -13.90
CA LEU A 83 -5.85 -0.59 -12.59
C LEU A 83 -4.74 0.45 -12.46
N LYS A 84 -5.12 1.73 -12.42
CA LYS A 84 -4.22 2.79 -11.95
C LYS A 84 -4.24 2.75 -10.42
N TYR A 85 -3.14 2.31 -9.81
CA TYR A 85 -3.03 2.31 -8.34
C TYR A 85 -3.15 3.74 -7.80
N ALA A 86 -4.27 4.00 -7.14
CA ALA A 86 -4.57 5.23 -6.42
C ALA A 86 -4.60 4.96 -4.90
N THR A 87 -3.70 4.11 -4.42
CA THR A 87 -3.60 3.73 -3.01
C THR A 87 -2.62 4.65 -2.28
N THR A 88 -2.83 4.90 -1.00
CA THR A 88 -1.93 5.72 -0.16
C THR A 88 -0.49 5.20 -0.19
N ARG A 89 -0.32 3.88 -0.02
CA ARG A 89 0.99 3.22 -0.04
C ARG A 89 1.75 3.33 -1.37
N SER A 90 1.06 3.50 -2.49
CA SER A 90 1.70 3.58 -3.82
C SER A 90 2.58 4.82 -4.03
N VAL A 91 2.67 5.69 -3.02
CA VAL A 91 3.66 6.78 -2.97
C VAL A 91 5.08 6.22 -2.78
N ALA A 92 5.25 5.12 -2.04
CA ALA A 92 6.55 4.51 -1.79
C ALA A 92 7.06 3.66 -2.97
N LYS A 93 8.36 3.41 -2.98
CA LYS A 93 9.02 2.52 -3.96
C LYS A 93 8.53 1.07 -3.82
N HIS A 94 8.38 0.60 -2.58
CA HIS A 94 7.86 -0.72 -2.23
C HIS A 94 6.57 -0.58 -1.40
N PRO A 95 5.38 -0.56 -2.03
CA PRO A 95 4.11 -0.45 -1.32
C PRO A 95 3.65 -1.79 -0.74
N VAL A 96 3.28 -1.82 0.54
CA VAL A 96 2.74 -3.02 1.21
C VAL A 96 1.42 -2.72 1.89
N GLY A 97 0.38 -3.48 1.54
CA GLY A 97 -0.87 -3.49 2.29
C GLY A 97 -0.92 -4.64 3.29
N LYS A 98 -1.55 -4.42 4.44
CA LYS A 98 -1.87 -5.49 5.40
C LYS A 98 -3.35 -5.40 5.79
N TYR A 99 -4.09 -6.49 5.60
CA TYR A 99 -5.44 -6.65 6.14
C TYR A 99 -5.42 -7.53 7.39
N GLU A 100 -6.08 -7.06 8.44
CA GLU A 100 -6.38 -7.82 9.66
C GLU A 100 -7.90 -7.87 9.91
N LYS A 101 -8.31 -8.65 10.92
CA LYS A 101 -9.69 -8.76 11.37
C LYS A 101 -9.91 -7.92 12.63
#